data_AF-A0AA41ML48-F1
#
_entry.id   AF-A0AA41ML48-F1
#
_cell.length_a   1.000
_cell.length_b   1.000
_cell.length_c   1.000
_cell.angle_alpha   90.00
_cell.angle_beta   90.00
_cell.angle_gamma   90.00
#
_symmetry.space_group_name_H-M   'P 1'
#
loop_
_entity.id
_entity.type
_entity.pdbx_description
1 polymer ?
#
loop_
_entity_poly.entity_id
_entity_poly.type
_entity_poly.pdbx_seq_one_letter_code
_entity_poly.pdbx_strand_id
1 'polypeptide(L)'
;MAFDRYVAICHPLRYTAIMNPRLYVSLLQSSLLISTIDAFLHTLLVLRLSFCTDLEILHFFCELAEVIELACSDTLINNILVFVAACVFAGFPLSGITFSYIHIVSSVLRMPSSEGKHKAFCTCGSHLSVVFLF
;
A
#
# COMPACT_ATOMS: atom_id res chain seq x y z
N MET A 1 -4.54 4.50 -6.29
CA MET A 1 -4.37 4.53 -7.77
C MET A 1 -5.15 3.42 -8.49
N ALA A 2 -5.05 2.15 -8.07
CA ALA A 2 -5.77 1.06 -8.75
C ALA A 2 -7.29 1.26 -8.82
N PHE A 3 -7.92 1.75 -7.74
CA PHE A 3 -9.35 2.05 -7.73
C PHE A 3 -9.77 3.13 -8.75
N ASP A 4 -8.99 4.20 -8.87
CA ASP A 4 -9.23 5.27 -9.86
C ASP A 4 -9.27 4.71 -11.28
N ARG A 5 -8.30 3.85 -11.62
CA ARG A 5 -8.24 3.20 -12.93
C ARG A 5 -9.35 2.21 -13.18
N TYR A 6 -9.74 1.48 -12.14
CA TYR A 6 -10.91 0.60 -12.21
C TYR A 6 -12.17 1.40 -12.58
N VAL A 7 -12.43 2.51 -11.89
CA VAL A 7 -13.61 3.35 -12.20
C VAL A 7 -13.50 3.96 -13.60
N ALA A 8 -12.32 4.45 -13.99
CA ALA A 8 -12.11 5.07 -15.30
C ALA A 8 -12.38 4.12 -16.47
N ILE A 9 -11.97 2.85 -16.35
CA ILE A 9 -12.09 1.85 -17.43
C ILE A 9 -13.43 1.13 -17.37
N CYS A 10 -13.87 0.67 -16.19
CA CYS A 10 -15.09 -0.12 -16.05
C CYS A 10 -16.36 0.76 -16.04
N HIS A 11 -16.27 2.02 -15.63
CA HIS A 11 -17.41 2.93 -15.48
C HIS A 11 -17.13 4.35 -16.03
N PRO A 12 -16.72 4.49 -17.30
CA PRO A 12 -16.27 5.79 -17.85
C PRO A 12 -17.34 6.89 -17.75
N LEU A 13 -18.61 6.56 -18.02
CA LEU A 13 -19.72 7.53 -17.96
C LEU A 13 -20.04 8.02 -16.54
N ARG A 14 -19.65 7.26 -15.50
CA ARG A 14 -19.87 7.61 -14.09
C ARG A 14 -18.59 8.06 -13.41
N TYR A 15 -17.47 8.12 -14.11
CA TYR A 15 -16.16 8.42 -13.53
C TYR A 15 -16.16 9.75 -12.79
N THR A 16 -16.65 10.83 -13.40
CA THR A 16 -16.68 12.17 -12.78
C THR A 16 -17.63 12.26 -11.58
N ALA A 17 -18.70 11.46 -11.56
CA ALA A 17 -19.65 11.40 -10.45
C ALA A 17 -19.06 10.63 -9.25
N ILE A 18 -18.39 9.51 -9.53
CA ILE A 18 -17.76 8.64 -8.52
C ILE A 18 -16.47 9.29 -8.01
N MET A 19 -15.55 9.59 -8.92
CA MET A 19 -14.23 10.17 -8.63
C MET A 19 -14.29 11.70 -8.56
N ASN A 20 -15.02 12.19 -7.57
CA ASN A 20 -15.13 13.63 -7.32
C ASN A 20 -14.01 14.14 -6.38
N PRO A 21 -13.75 15.46 -6.36
CA PRO A 21 -12.69 16.05 -5.53
C PRO A 21 -12.82 15.74 -4.03
N ARG A 22 -14.06 15.61 -3.51
CA ARG A 22 -14.29 15.30 -2.09
C ARG A 22 -13.84 13.88 -1.75
N LEU A 23 -14.12 12.92 -2.63
CA LEU A 23 -13.63 11.54 -2.46
C LEU A 23 -12.11 11.49 -2.51
N TYR A 24 -11.48 12.18 -3.47
CA TYR A 24 -10.03 12.21 -3.57
C TYR A 24 -9.37 12.80 -2.30
N VAL A 25 -9.87 13.93 -1.82
CA VAL A 25 -9.39 14.55 -0.57
C VAL A 25 -9.63 13.63 0.63
N SER A 26 -10.80 13.00 0.73
CA SER A 26 -11.11 12.05 1.81
C SER A 26 -10.17 10.85 1.80
N LEU A 27 -9.86 10.30 0.62
CA LEU A 27 -8.93 9.18 0.48
C LEU A 27 -7.52 9.60 0.91
N LEU A 28 -7.03 10.76 0.44
CA LEU A 28 -5.72 11.29 0.85
C LEU A 28 -5.64 11.54 2.36
N GLN A 29 -6.68 12.13 2.95
CA GLN A 29 -6.74 12.37 4.39
C GLN A 29 -6.72 11.05 5.16
N SER A 30 -7.49 10.05 4.73
CA SER A 30 -7.50 8.73 5.37
C SER A 30 -6.15 8.03 5.27
N SER A 31 -5.48 8.05 4.11
CA SER A 31 -4.16 7.46 3.95
C SER A 31 -3.12 8.17 4.83
N LEU A 32 -3.15 9.50 4.89
CA LEU A 32 -2.24 10.26 5.73
C LEU A 32 -2.46 9.96 7.21
N LEU A 33 -3.72 9.92 7.66
CA LEU A 33 -4.07 9.61 9.02
C LEU A 33 -3.62 8.20 9.42
N ILE A 34 -3.88 7.20 8.57
CA ILE A 34 -3.47 5.81 8.81
C ILE A 34 -1.95 5.71 8.92
N SER A 35 -1.19 6.30 8.00
CA SER A 35 0.28 6.29 8.05
C SER A 35 0.82 7.02 9.28
N THR A 36 0.17 8.11 9.71
CA THR A 36 0.58 8.85 10.91
C THR A 36 0.35 8.03 12.17
N ILE A 37 -0.81 7.36 12.28
CA ILE A 37 -1.14 6.49 13.41
C ILE A 37 -0.16 5.31 13.47
N ASP A 38 0.13 4.69 12.32
CA ASP A 38 1.09 3.58 12.24
C ASP A 38 2.49 4.00 12.69
N ALA A 39 3.01 5.12 12.17
CA ALA A 39 4.30 5.66 12.57
C ALA A 39 4.34 6.02 14.07
N PHE A 40 3.25 6.58 14.59
CA PHE A 40 3.13 6.92 16.00
C PHE A 40 3.12 5.69 16.90
N LEU A 41 2.39 4.63 16.52
CA LEU A 41 2.36 3.35 17.25
C LEU A 41 3.75 2.71 17.30
N HIS A 42 4.41 2.61 16.15
CA HIS A 42 5.78 2.09 16.08
C HIS A 42 6.74 2.92 16.94
N THR A 43 6.66 4.26 16.88
CA THR A 43 7.50 5.14 17.71
C THR A 43 7.26 4.93 19.21
N LEU A 44 6.00 4.85 19.63
CA LEU A 44 5.66 4.60 21.04
C LEU A 44 6.19 3.26 21.55
N LEU A 45 6.17 2.23 20.71
CA LEU A 45 6.64 0.90 21.08
C LEU A 45 8.17 0.83 21.13
N VAL A 46 8.87 1.53 20.24
CA VAL A 46 10.33 1.70 20.34
C VAL A 46 10.71 2.43 21.63
N LEU A 47 9.97 3.48 21.99
CA LEU A 47 10.21 4.22 23.24
C LEU A 47 9.99 3.36 24.51
N ARG A 48 9.25 2.25 24.40
CA ARG A 48 9.07 1.28 25.49
C ARG A 48 10.23 0.29 25.61
N LEU A 49 11.05 0.13 24.58
CA LEU A 49 12.18 -0.80 24.59
C LEU A 49 13.33 -0.23 25.43
N SER A 50 13.97 -1.10 26.21
CA SER A 50 15.21 -0.80 26.91
C SER A 50 16.39 -1.43 26.17
N PHE A 51 17.41 -0.64 25.88
CA PHE A 51 18.63 -1.05 25.17
C PHE A 51 19.76 -1.33 26.17
N CYS A 52 20.55 -2.39 25.96
CA CYS A 52 21.55 -2.83 26.95
C CYS A 52 22.86 -2.03 26.96
N THR A 53 23.43 -1.64 25.82
CA THR A 53 24.69 -0.84 25.71
C THR A 53 24.88 -0.35 24.27
N ASP A 54 25.83 0.57 24.05
CA ASP A 54 26.14 1.38 22.86
C ASP A 54 25.47 0.98 21.54
N LEU A 55 24.62 1.88 21.06
CA LEU A 55 23.79 1.77 19.86
C LEU A 55 24.66 1.91 18.58
N GLU A 56 25.54 0.94 18.30
CA GLU A 56 26.25 0.88 17.02
C GLU A 56 25.33 0.31 15.93
N ILE A 57 24.50 1.17 15.33
CA ILE A 57 23.74 0.85 14.12
C ILE A 57 24.74 0.83 12.96
N LEU A 58 25.14 -0.36 12.52
CA LEU A 58 26.12 -0.57 11.43
C LEU A 58 25.50 -0.52 10.02
N HIS A 59 24.22 -0.15 9.89
CA HIS A 59 23.51 0.00 8.61
C HIS A 59 23.21 1.46 8.28
N PHE A 60 23.29 1.79 6.98
CA PHE A 60 22.97 3.12 6.42
C PHE A 60 21.47 3.47 6.53
N PHE A 61 20.61 2.49 6.82
CA PHE A 61 19.16 2.65 6.98
C PHE A 61 18.74 2.24 8.40
N CYS A 62 17.93 3.08 9.04
CA CYS A 62 17.29 2.74 10.31
C CYS A 62 16.03 1.92 10.03
N GLU A 63 16.19 0.62 9.80
CA GLU A 63 15.05 -0.29 9.69
C GLU A 63 14.58 -0.70 11.08
N LEU A 64 13.28 -0.53 11.35
CA LEU A 64 12.70 -0.75 12.67
C LEU A 64 12.92 -2.19 13.19
N ALA A 65 12.97 -3.17 12.30
CA ALA A 65 13.26 -4.56 12.63
C ALA A 65 14.65 -4.75 13.26
N GLU A 66 15.67 -4.03 12.76
CA GLU A 66 17.04 -4.08 13.30
C GLU A 66 17.13 -3.39 14.67
N VAL A 67 16.38 -2.30 14.86
CA VAL A 67 16.31 -1.60 16.16
C VAL A 67 15.68 -2.49 17.23
N ILE A 68 14.69 -3.30 16.86
CA ILE A 68 14.04 -4.23 17.78
C ILE A 68 15.00 -5.35 18.20
N GLU A 69 15.85 -5.89 17.31
CA GLU A 69 16.83 -6.93 17.68
C GLU A 69 17.91 -6.47 18.67
N LEU A 70 18.22 -5.17 18.71
CA LEU A 70 19.17 -4.58 19.66
C LEU A 70 18.58 -4.38 21.07
N ALA A 71 17.27 -4.54 21.24
CA ALA A 71 16.62 -4.35 22.53
C ALA A 71 16.86 -5.54 23.47
N CYS A 72 17.14 -5.23 24.73
CA CYS A 72 17.27 -6.24 25.78
C CYS A 72 15.96 -6.53 26.51
N SER A 73 14.91 -5.76 26.23
CA SER A 73 13.56 -5.99 26.72
C SER A 73 12.84 -7.03 25.87
N ASP A 74 11.71 -7.54 26.34
CA ASP A 74 10.86 -8.42 25.53
C ASP A 74 10.32 -7.65 24.30
N THR A 75 10.66 -8.16 23.11
CA THR A 75 10.34 -7.57 21.81
C THR A 75 9.13 -8.22 21.14
N LEU A 76 8.49 -9.21 21.77
CA LEU A 76 7.42 -10.00 21.18
C LEU A 76 6.26 -9.14 20.64
N ILE A 77 5.84 -8.13 21.39
CA ILE A 77 4.75 -7.22 20.98
C ILE A 77 5.16 -6.35 19.78
N ASN A 78 6.42 -5.88 19.75
CA ASN A 78 6.95 -5.10 18.64
C ASN A 78 7.00 -5.94 17.36
N ASN A 79 7.52 -7.16 17.43
CA ASN A 79 7.61 -8.08 16.31
C ASN A 79 6.23 -8.48 15.77
N ILE A 80 5.26 -8.76 16.65
CA ILE A 80 3.88 -9.04 16.24
C ILE A 80 3.28 -7.83 15.53
N LEU A 81 3.46 -6.61 16.06
CA LEU A 81 2.92 -5.42 15.41
C LEU A 81 3.53 -5.19 14.03
N VAL A 82 4.86 -5.26 13.91
CA VAL A 82 5.55 -5.09 12.62
C VAL A 82 5.06 -6.11 11.61
N PHE A 83 4.91 -7.38 12.02
CA PHE A 83 4.40 -8.43 11.15
C PHE A 83 2.94 -8.17 10.74
N VAL A 84 2.07 -7.80 11.68
CA VAL A 84 0.66 -7.48 11.39
C VAL A 84 0.55 -6.26 10.48
N ALA A 85 1.31 -5.20 10.75
CA ALA A 85 1.37 -4.01 9.92
C ALA A 85 1.82 -4.38 8.50
N ALA A 86 2.91 -5.12 8.36
CA ALA A 86 3.40 -5.60 7.06
C ALA A 86 2.33 -6.42 6.31
N CYS A 87 1.65 -7.36 6.98
CA CYS A 87 0.57 -8.13 6.38
C CYS A 87 -0.62 -7.28 5.96
N VAL A 88 -1.01 -6.27 6.75
CA VAL A 88 -2.13 -5.38 6.43
C VAL A 88 -1.77 -4.44 5.28
N PHE A 89 -0.62 -3.77 5.37
CA PHE A 89 -0.15 -2.81 4.36
C PHE A 89 0.30 -3.48 3.06
N ALA A 90 0.66 -4.77 3.06
CA ALA A 90 0.86 -5.53 1.82
C ALA A 90 -0.44 -6.17 1.34
N GLY A 91 -1.11 -6.94 2.20
CA GLY A 91 -2.26 -7.76 1.82
C GLY A 91 -3.49 -6.96 1.39
N PHE A 92 -3.82 -5.88 2.10
CA PHE A 92 -4.99 -5.07 1.74
C PHE A 92 -4.79 -4.34 0.40
N PRO A 93 -3.67 -3.66 0.13
CA PRO A 93 -3.41 -3.11 -1.20
C PRO A 93 -3.31 -4.16 -2.30
N LEU A 94 -2.62 -5.29 -2.07
CA LEU A 94 -2.49 -6.35 -3.08
C LEU A 94 -3.83 -6.97 -3.47
N SER A 95 -4.70 -7.23 -2.50
CA SER A 95 -6.06 -7.73 -2.78
C SER A 95 -6.90 -6.70 -3.54
N GLY A 96 -6.86 -5.42 -3.14
CA GLY A 96 -7.53 -4.34 -3.85
C GLY A 96 -7.04 -4.14 -5.28
N ILE A 97 -5.73 -4.25 -5.51
CA ILE A 97 -5.11 -4.19 -6.84
C ILE A 97 -5.57 -5.39 -7.67
N THR A 98 -5.44 -6.61 -7.14
CA THR A 98 -5.85 -7.84 -7.85
C THR A 98 -7.31 -7.79 -8.25
N PHE A 99 -8.21 -7.44 -7.32
CA PHE A 99 -9.63 -7.31 -7.58
C PHE A 99 -9.94 -6.27 -8.67
N SER A 100 -9.35 -5.07 -8.54
CA SER A 100 -9.53 -3.98 -9.51
C SER A 100 -9.09 -4.42 -10.91
N TYR A 101 -7.96 -5.11 -11.02
CA TYR A 101 -7.38 -5.51 -12.29
C TYR A 101 -8.08 -6.69 -12.94
N ILE A 102 -8.61 -7.65 -12.15
CA ILE A 102 -9.48 -8.72 -12.67
C ILE A 102 -10.68 -8.10 -13.41
N HIS A 103 -11.32 -7.10 -12.79
CA HIS A 103 -12.46 -6.42 -13.41
C HIS A 103 -12.06 -5.58 -14.62
N ILE A 104 -10.92 -4.87 -14.57
CA ILE A 104 -10.42 -4.11 -15.71
C ILE A 104 -10.17 -5.06 -16.89
N VAL A 105 -9.46 -6.16 -16.70
CA VAL A 105 -9.18 -7.14 -17.76
C VAL A 105 -10.48 -7.71 -18.32
N SER A 106 -11.44 -8.08 -17.46
CA SER A 106 -12.75 -8.57 -17.89
C SER A 106 -13.49 -7.55 -18.76
N SER A 107 -13.46 -6.26 -18.37
CA SER A 107 -14.08 -5.16 -19.12
C SER A 107 -13.38 -4.92 -20.46
N VAL A 108 -12.05 -4.94 -20.48
CA VAL A 108 -11.23 -4.75 -21.69
C VAL A 108 -11.43 -5.88 -22.69
N LEU A 109 -11.50 -7.13 -22.25
CA LEU A 109 -11.76 -8.28 -23.13
C LEU A 109 -13.10 -8.16 -23.87
N ARG A 110 -14.10 -7.53 -23.24
CA ARG A 110 -15.42 -7.26 -23.83
C ARG A 110 -15.44 -6.08 -24.80
N MET A 111 -14.37 -5.29 -24.90
CA MET A 111 -14.33 -4.15 -25.82
C MET A 111 -14.26 -4.60 -27.30
N PRO A 112 -14.99 -3.94 -28.21
CA PRO A 112 -14.95 -4.29 -29.63
C PRO A 112 -13.68 -3.78 -30.35
N SER A 113 -13.03 -2.73 -29.84
CA SER A 113 -11.85 -2.12 -30.47
C SER A 113 -10.54 -2.79 -30.07
N SER A 114 -9.75 -3.22 -31.06
CA SER A 114 -8.41 -3.79 -30.88
C SER A 114 -7.40 -2.75 -30.34
N GLU A 115 -7.49 -1.51 -30.82
CA GLU A 115 -6.61 -0.41 -30.39
C GLU A 115 -6.89 -0.02 -28.94
N GLY A 116 -8.17 0.04 -28.56
CA GLY A 116 -8.60 0.28 -27.17
C GLY A 116 -8.11 -0.83 -26.22
N LYS A 117 -8.15 -2.09 -26.67
CA LYS A 117 -7.60 -3.24 -25.94
C LYS A 117 -6.09 -3.09 -25.70
N HIS A 118 -5.32 -2.83 -26.75
CA HIS A 118 -3.86 -2.70 -26.65
C HIS A 118 -3.45 -1.60 -25.68
N LYS A 119 -4.08 -0.41 -25.79
CA LYS A 119 -3.80 0.71 -24.89
C LYS A 119 -4.10 0.38 -23.43
N ALA A 120 -5.23 -0.28 -23.16
CA ALA A 120 -5.59 -0.67 -21.79
C ALA A 120 -4.59 -1.71 -21.22
N PHE A 121 -4.20 -2.72 -22.00
CA PHE A 121 -3.20 -3.71 -21.58
C PHE A 121 -1.83 -3.09 -21.28
N CYS A 122 -1.31 -2.18 -22.12
CA CYS A 122 -0.04 -1.52 -21.86
C CYS A 122 -0.07 -0.68 -20.58
N THR A 123 -1.17 0.05 -20.37
CA THR A 123 -1.29 0.96 -19.23
C THR A 123 -1.52 0.20 -17.91
N CYS A 124 -2.22 -0.93 -17.95
CA CYS A 124 -2.40 -1.82 -16.80
C CYS A 124 -1.16 -2.67 -16.50
N GLY A 125 -0.54 -3.23 -17.54
CA GLY A 125 0.66 -4.06 -17.42
C GLY A 125 1.81 -3.29 -16.78
N SER A 126 2.10 -2.08 -17.26
CA SER A 126 3.14 -1.21 -16.67
C SER A 126 2.90 -0.91 -15.19
N HIS A 127 1.66 -0.61 -14.79
CA HIS A 127 1.35 -0.36 -13.38
C HIS A 127 1.46 -1.63 -12.52
N LEU A 128 1.03 -2.80 -13.01
CA LEU A 128 1.23 -4.06 -12.28
C LEU A 128 2.72 -4.39 -12.16
N SER A 129 3.51 -4.18 -13.21
CA SER A 129 4.97 -4.40 -13.15
C SER A 129 5.61 -3.55 -12.06
N VAL A 130 5.24 -2.27 -11.94
CA VAL A 130 5.74 -1.43 -10.84
C VAL A 130 5.29 -1.96 -9.47
N VAL A 131 4.03 -2.34 -9.31
CA VAL A 131 3.50 -2.90 -8.04
C VAL A 131 4.16 -4.23 -7.65
N PHE A 132 4.60 -5.04 -8.60
CA PHE A 132 5.28 -6.32 -8.30
C PHE A 132 6.80 -6.16 -8.11
N LEU A 133 7.39 -5.07 -8.60
CA LEU A 133 8.82 -4.79 -8.46
C LEU A 133 9.17 -4.11 -7.14
N PHE A 134 8.20 -3.41 -6.52
CA PHE A 134 8.33 -2.67 -5.26
C PHE A 134 7.43 -3.29 -4.21
#